data_AF-E9EWK6-F1
#
_entry.id   AF-E9EWK6-F1
#
_cell.length_a   1.000
_cell.length_b   1.000
_cell.length_c   1.000
_cell.angle_alpha   90.00
_cell.angle_beta   90.00
_cell.angle_gamma   90.00
#
_symmetry.space_group_name_H-M   'P 1'
#
loop_
_entity.id
_entity.type
_entity.pdbx_description
1 polymer ?
#
loop_
_entity_poly.entity_id
_entity_poly.type
_entity_poly.pdbx_seq_one_letter_code
_entity_poly.pdbx_strand_id
1 'polypeptide(L)'
;MVDELFANRLRADRGAYYIKKLYLNLSTLLPYIPGPNSVKILTPLHDLAPKNIKVEKGYIISYTNSRSSDLKTAAKVFQDVAKANSGRIPQITDGVKLYIAAASAREQAIAEDEGSWQIMAAPRLWLQAS
;
A
#
# COMPACT_ATOMS: atom_id res chain seq x y z
N MET A 1 -23.64 12.91 -16.20
CA MET A 1 -24.03 12.81 -14.77
C MET A 1 -22.80 12.73 -13.85
N VAL A 2 -21.84 11.83 -14.08
CA VAL A 2 -20.60 11.77 -13.28
C VAL A 2 -19.63 12.90 -13.63
N ASP A 3 -19.52 13.28 -14.91
CA ASP A 3 -18.60 14.35 -15.35
C ASP A 3 -18.98 15.74 -14.79
N GLU A 4 -20.27 15.97 -14.56
CA GLU A 4 -20.80 17.21 -13.98
C GLU A 4 -20.46 17.34 -12.49
N LEU A 5 -20.40 16.21 -11.77
CA LEU A 5 -19.90 16.14 -10.38
C LEU A 5 -18.39 16.46 -10.28
N PHE A 6 -17.61 16.14 -11.31
CA PHE A 6 -16.20 16.52 -11.38
C PHE A 6 -16.01 17.99 -11.76
N ALA A 7 -16.85 18.54 -12.63
CA ALA A 7 -16.85 19.95 -13.03
C ALA A 7 -17.32 20.87 -11.88
N ASN A 8 -18.41 20.50 -11.19
CA ASN A 8 -18.97 21.21 -10.06
C ASN A 8 -18.77 20.40 -8.77
N ARG A 9 -17.53 20.37 -8.28
CA ARG A 9 -17.20 19.63 -7.05
C ARG A 9 -18.03 20.14 -5.88
N LEU A 10 -18.77 19.24 -5.24
CA LEU A 10 -19.40 19.51 -3.96
C LEU A 10 -18.34 19.97 -2.94
N ARG A 11 -18.57 21.12 -2.32
CA ARG A 11 -17.74 21.70 -1.26
C ARG A 11 -18.60 21.88 -0.02
N ALA A 12 -17.96 21.89 1.15
CA ALA A 12 -18.63 22.32 2.36
C ALA A 12 -19.04 23.79 2.23
N ASP A 13 -20.19 24.15 2.82
CA ASP A 13 -20.65 25.53 2.85
C ASP A 13 -19.62 26.44 3.52
N ARG A 14 -19.51 27.66 2.99
CA ARG A 14 -18.65 28.67 3.59
C ARG A 14 -19.18 29.01 4.99
N GLY A 15 -18.36 28.78 6.01
CA GLY A 15 -18.73 29.02 7.41
C GLY A 15 -19.46 27.86 8.09
N ALA A 16 -19.49 26.67 7.48
CA ALA A 16 -20.02 25.47 8.13
C ALA A 16 -19.48 25.29 9.56
N TYR A 17 -20.39 25.05 10.50
CA TYR A 17 -20.07 24.86 11.89
C TYR A 17 -19.65 23.41 12.17
N TYR A 18 -18.54 23.23 12.88
CA TYR A 18 -18.03 21.93 13.32
C TYR A 18 -17.88 21.95 14.83
N ILE A 19 -18.49 20.98 15.52
CA ILE A 19 -18.42 20.86 16.99
C ILE A 19 -16.98 20.60 17.49
N LYS A 20 -16.15 19.97 16.66
CA LYS A 20 -14.72 19.75 16.88
C LYS A 20 -13.98 19.87 15.55
N LYS A 21 -12.76 20.44 15.59
CA LYS A 21 -11.87 20.56 14.43
C LYS A 21 -10.54 19.89 14.76
N LEU A 22 -10.09 18.99 13.89
CA LEU A 22 -8.80 18.32 13.99
C LEU A 22 -7.90 18.84 12.87
N TYR A 23 -6.67 19.22 13.21
CA TYR A 23 -5.68 19.69 12.24
C TYR A 23 -4.54 18.67 12.19
N LEU A 24 -4.14 18.29 10.98
CA LEU A 24 -3.05 17.36 10.75
C LEU A 24 -2.05 18.01 9.80
N ASN A 25 -0.79 18.12 10.24
CA ASN A 25 0.30 18.49 9.35
C ASN A 25 0.84 17.21 8.69
N LEU A 26 0.71 17.10 7.37
CA LEU A 26 1.16 15.91 6.64
C LEU A 26 2.69 15.77 6.66
N SER A 27 3.43 16.87 6.79
CA SER A 27 4.90 16.85 6.84
C SER A 27 5.44 16.27 8.15
N THR A 28 4.62 16.15 9.20
CA THR A 28 5.02 15.54 10.48
C THR A 28 4.62 14.08 10.57
N LEU A 29 4.01 13.51 9.53
CA LEU A 29 3.53 12.14 9.54
C LEU A 29 4.69 11.17 9.32
N LEU A 30 4.86 10.23 10.24
CA LEU A 30 5.77 9.09 10.11
C LEU A 30 4.99 7.83 9.74
N PRO A 31 5.63 6.82 9.14
CA PRO A 31 5.01 5.50 9.00
C PRO A 31 4.75 4.88 10.38
N TYR A 32 3.52 4.40 10.61
CA TYR A 32 3.11 3.67 11.81
C TYR A 32 2.64 2.27 11.45
N ILE A 33 2.92 1.32 12.33
CA ILE A 33 2.43 -0.05 12.23
C ILE A 33 1.41 -0.29 13.35
N PRO A 34 0.15 -0.62 13.02
CA PRO A 34 -0.85 -0.98 14.01
C PRO A 34 -0.61 -2.38 14.58
N GLY A 35 -0.90 -2.56 15.88
CA GLY A 35 -0.80 -3.84 16.59
C GLY A 35 0.34 -3.90 17.62
N PRO A 36 0.61 -5.10 18.19
CA PRO A 36 -0.04 -6.38 17.90
C PRO A 36 -1.47 -6.46 18.47
N ASN A 37 -2.31 -7.34 17.90
CA ASN A 37 -3.64 -7.71 18.40
C ASN A 37 -4.70 -6.59 18.51
N SER A 38 -4.39 -5.34 18.15
CA SER A 38 -5.34 -4.24 18.15
C SER A 38 -4.91 -3.12 17.20
N VAL A 39 -5.84 -2.63 16.38
CA VAL A 39 -5.61 -1.49 15.46
C VAL A 39 -5.48 -0.15 16.17
N LYS A 40 -5.83 -0.08 17.46
CA LYS A 40 -5.70 1.14 18.28
C LYS A 40 -4.28 1.35 18.82
N ILE A 41 -3.46 0.30 18.81
CA ILE A 41 -2.06 0.38 19.21
C ILE A 41 -1.27 0.78 17.97
N LEU A 42 -0.64 1.95 17.98
CA LEU A 42 0.15 2.47 16.86
C LEU A 42 1.60 2.62 17.31
N THR A 43 2.52 1.90 16.68
CA THR A 43 3.96 2.04 16.95
C THR A 43 4.66 2.63 15.72
N PRO A 44 5.48 3.68 15.87
CA PRO A 44 6.28 4.19 14.75
C PRO A 44 7.19 3.11 14.16
N LEU A 45 7.34 3.10 12.83
CA LEU A 45 8.22 2.15 12.16
C LEU A 45 9.68 2.28 12.62
N HIS A 46 10.13 3.49 12.93
CA HIS A 46 11.49 3.73 13.41
C HIS A 46 11.79 3.04 14.75
N ASP A 47 10.79 2.85 15.61
CA ASP A 47 10.91 2.13 16.88
C ASP A 47 10.84 0.61 16.71
N LEU A 48 10.15 0.14 15.66
CA LEU A 48 9.96 -1.28 15.39
C LEU A 48 11.13 -1.89 14.59
N ALA A 49 11.68 -1.15 13.63
CA ALA A 49 12.73 -1.67 12.75
C ALA A 49 13.96 -2.22 13.50
N PRO A 50 14.48 -1.59 14.57
CA PRO A 50 15.62 -2.11 15.33
C PRO A 50 15.32 -3.40 16.10
N LYS A 51 14.04 -3.72 16.35
CA LYS A 51 13.64 -4.93 17.10
C LYS A 51 13.80 -6.21 16.27
N ASN A 52 14.06 -6.09 14.97
CA ASN A 52 14.30 -7.20 14.04
C ASN A 52 13.24 -8.31 14.17
N ILE A 53 11.96 -7.90 14.21
CA ILE A 53 10.84 -8.81 14.37
C ILE A 53 10.76 -9.69 13.12
N LYS A 54 10.85 -11.01 13.30
CA LYS A 54 10.74 -11.97 12.20
C LYS A 54 9.37 -11.83 11.53
N VAL A 55 9.39 -11.59 10.22
CA VAL A 55 8.19 -11.67 9.38
C VAL A 55 8.15 -13.06 8.75
N GLU A 56 7.00 -13.72 8.82
CA GLU A 56 6.81 -15.04 8.20
C GLU A 56 5.85 -14.96 7.00
N LYS A 57 4.91 -14.00 7.05
CA LYS A 57 3.92 -13.77 6.02
C LYS A 57 3.71 -12.27 5.82
N GLY A 58 3.69 -11.84 4.56
CA GLY A 58 3.29 -10.50 4.16
C GLY A 58 2.04 -10.55 3.30
N TYR A 59 1.14 -9.59 3.46
CA TYR A 59 -0.11 -9.51 2.68
C TYR A 59 -0.24 -8.10 2.09
N ILE A 60 -0.36 -8.01 0.77
CA ILE A 60 -0.72 -6.79 0.04
C ILE A 60 -2.06 -7.08 -0.61
N ILE A 61 -3.12 -6.88 0.18
CA ILE A 61 -4.50 -7.22 -0.16
C ILE A 61 -5.42 -6.10 0.32
N SER A 62 -6.71 -6.22 -0.03
CA SER A 62 -7.86 -5.39 0.38
C SER A 62 -8.22 -4.21 -0.54
N TYR A 63 -9.48 -3.80 -0.46
CA TYR A 63 -10.02 -2.66 -1.20
C TYR A 63 -9.34 -1.32 -0.86
N THR A 64 -8.74 -1.20 0.33
CA THR A 64 -8.11 0.03 0.80
C THR A 64 -6.64 0.16 0.40
N ASN A 65 -5.94 -0.96 0.18
CA ASN A 65 -4.48 -0.99 0.07
C ASN A 65 -3.96 -1.79 -1.14
N SER A 66 -4.83 -2.05 -2.14
CA SER A 66 -4.45 -2.83 -3.33
C SER A 66 -5.10 -2.32 -4.62
N ARG A 67 -5.31 -1.00 -4.71
CA ARG A 67 -5.58 -0.38 -6.02
C ARG A 67 -4.32 -0.41 -6.88
N SER A 68 -4.48 -0.25 -8.18
CA SER A 68 -3.38 -0.18 -9.16
C SER A 68 -2.27 0.79 -8.73
N SER A 69 -2.62 1.96 -8.18
CA SER A 69 -1.65 2.93 -7.64
C SER A 69 -0.85 2.40 -6.46
N ASP A 70 -1.46 1.60 -5.59
CA ASP A 70 -0.79 0.98 -4.44
C ASP A 70 0.19 -0.09 -4.92
N LEU A 71 -0.25 -0.95 -5.85
CA LEU A 71 0.58 -1.99 -6.46
C LEU A 71 1.76 -1.41 -7.24
N LYS A 72 1.55 -0.29 -7.95
CA LYS A 72 2.61 0.46 -8.62
C LYS A 72 3.64 1.01 -7.64
N THR A 73 3.18 1.56 -6.52
CA THR A 73 4.07 2.08 -5.47
C THR A 73 4.87 0.96 -4.83
N ALA A 74 4.24 -0.20 -4.59
CA ALA A 74 4.94 -1.39 -4.09
C ALA A 74 5.96 -1.92 -5.11
N ALA A 75 5.60 -2.03 -6.39
CA ALA A 75 6.50 -2.46 -7.46
C ALA A 75 7.74 -1.56 -7.58
N LYS A 76 7.55 -0.25 -7.38
CA LYS A 76 8.63 0.72 -7.37
C LYS A 76 9.68 0.43 -6.28
N VAL A 77 9.28 -0.08 -5.12
CA VAL A 77 10.23 -0.50 -4.06
C VAL A 77 11.18 -1.59 -4.59
N PHE A 78 10.64 -2.62 -5.24
CA PHE A 78 11.45 -3.68 -5.84
C PHE A 78 12.37 -3.15 -6.94
N GLN A 79 11.86 -2.27 -7.80
CA GLN A 79 12.65 -1.66 -8.87
C GLN A 79 13.78 -0.77 -8.33
N ASP A 80 13.53 0.04 -7.30
CA ASP A 80 14.53 0.95 -6.75
C ASP A 80 15.64 0.16 -6.04
N VAL A 81 15.29 -0.95 -5.36
CA VAL A 81 16.29 -1.90 -4.83
C VAL A 81 17.06 -2.60 -5.96
N ALA A 82 16.40 -2.98 -7.06
CA ALA A 82 17.06 -3.59 -8.22
C ALA A 82 18.09 -2.64 -8.84
N LYS A 83 17.74 -1.36 -9.01
CA LYS A 83 18.65 -0.33 -9.52
C LYS A 83 19.90 -0.19 -8.65
N ALA A 84 19.74 -0.32 -7.32
CA ALA A 84 20.86 -0.28 -6.39
C ALA A 84 21.71 -1.57 -6.41
N ASN A 85 21.11 -2.73 -6.71
CA ASN A 85 21.71 -4.05 -6.53
C ASN A 85 21.64 -4.89 -7.82
N SER A 86 22.46 -4.53 -8.81
CA SER A 86 22.71 -5.35 -10.02
C SER A 86 21.64 -5.33 -11.12
N GLY A 87 20.64 -4.45 -11.03
CA GLY A 87 19.56 -4.34 -12.02
C GLY A 87 18.55 -5.49 -11.99
N ARG A 88 18.68 -6.42 -11.03
CA ARG A 88 17.81 -7.59 -10.88
C ARG A 88 16.77 -7.34 -9.81
N ILE A 89 15.51 -7.65 -10.12
CA ILE A 89 14.42 -7.56 -9.14
C ILE A 89 14.72 -8.49 -7.96
N PRO A 90 14.78 -7.98 -6.72
CA PRO A 90 15.08 -8.80 -5.56
C PRO A 90 13.96 -9.81 -5.33
N GLN A 91 14.36 -11.02 -4.93
CA GLN A 91 13.42 -12.07 -4.52
C GLN A 91 13.07 -11.91 -3.04
N ILE A 92 11.90 -12.43 -2.65
CA ILE A 92 11.55 -12.55 -1.24
C ILE A 92 12.47 -13.60 -0.61
N THR A 93 13.00 -13.30 0.57
CA THR A 93 13.90 -14.20 1.30
C THR A 93 13.21 -15.52 1.65
N ASP A 94 14.00 -16.60 1.68
CA ASP A 94 13.51 -17.91 2.09
C ASP A 94 12.88 -17.84 3.48
N GLY A 95 11.70 -18.46 3.62
CA GLY A 95 10.93 -18.47 4.87
C GLY A 95 9.85 -17.38 4.99
N VAL A 96 9.80 -16.42 4.07
CA VAL A 96 8.71 -15.42 4.01
C VAL A 96 7.74 -15.74 2.88
N LYS A 97 6.44 -15.78 3.18
CA LYS A 97 5.37 -15.93 2.17
C LYS A 97 4.72 -14.59 1.89
N LEU A 98 4.78 -14.12 0.65
CA LEU A 98 4.11 -12.90 0.24
C LEU A 98 2.82 -13.24 -0.53
N TYR A 99 1.69 -12.69 -0.07
CA TYR A 99 0.38 -12.85 -0.70
C TYR A 99 -0.07 -11.51 -1.27
N ILE A 100 -0.49 -11.49 -2.54
CA ILE A 100 -0.93 -10.27 -3.24
C ILE A 100 -2.28 -10.54 -3.90
N ALA A 101 -3.19 -9.58 -3.76
CA ALA A 101 -4.47 -9.56 -4.48
C ALA A 101 -4.86 -8.11 -4.78
N ALA A 102 -5.29 -7.84 -6.02
CA ALA A 102 -5.80 -6.52 -6.37
C ALA A 102 -7.16 -6.25 -5.71
N ALA A 103 -7.47 -4.98 -5.47
CA ALA A 103 -8.73 -4.53 -4.89
C ALA A 103 -9.96 -4.89 -5.75
N SER A 104 -9.78 -5.06 -7.06
CA SER A 104 -10.78 -5.56 -8.00
C SER A 104 -10.12 -6.07 -9.28
N ALA A 105 -10.87 -6.79 -10.12
CA ALA A 105 -10.41 -7.21 -11.45
C ALA A 105 -9.99 -6.02 -12.34
N ARG A 106 -10.69 -4.88 -12.23
CA ARG A 106 -10.32 -3.66 -12.98
C ARG A 106 -8.97 -3.10 -12.53
N GLU A 107 -8.73 -3.06 -11.22
CA GLU A 107 -7.44 -2.59 -10.68
C GLU A 107 -6.30 -3.54 -11.05
N GLN A 108 -6.56 -4.85 -11.10
CA GLN A 108 -5.59 -5.82 -11.57
C GLN A 108 -5.24 -5.59 -13.04
N ALA A 109 -6.24 -5.46 -13.91
CA ALA A 109 -6.03 -5.23 -15.34
C ALA A 109 -5.19 -3.98 -15.61
N ILE A 110 -5.43 -2.88 -14.87
CA ILE A 110 -4.60 -1.67 -14.96
C ILE A 110 -3.16 -1.95 -14.50
N ALA A 111 -2.99 -2.64 -13.37
CA ALA A 111 -1.66 -2.97 -12.86
C ALA A 111 -0.87 -3.91 -13.79
N GLU A 112 -1.56 -4.81 -14.49
CA GLU A 112 -1.01 -5.71 -15.51
C GLU A 112 -0.59 -4.94 -16.77
N ASP A 113 -1.43 -4.05 -17.28
CA ASP A 113 -1.14 -3.19 -18.43
C ASP A 113 0.07 -2.27 -18.16
N GLU A 114 0.15 -1.74 -16.93
CA GLU A 114 1.28 -0.91 -16.50
C GLU A 114 2.54 -1.71 -16.09
N GLY A 115 2.51 -3.05 -16.14
CA GLY A 115 3.66 -3.89 -15.79
C GLY A 115 3.94 -4.04 -14.28
N SER A 116 3.19 -3.35 -13.42
CA SER A 116 3.38 -3.35 -11.96
C SER A 116 3.02 -4.70 -11.36
N TRP A 117 1.98 -5.36 -11.89
CA TRP A 117 1.56 -6.68 -11.46
C TRP A 117 2.69 -7.69 -11.61
N GLN A 118 3.38 -7.68 -12.76
CA GLN A 118 4.45 -8.61 -13.13
C GLN A 118 5.65 -8.46 -12.20
N ILE A 119 5.97 -7.23 -11.78
CA ILE A 119 7.06 -6.97 -10.82
C ILE A 119 6.68 -7.51 -9.44
N MET A 120 5.43 -7.31 -9.01
CA MET A 120 4.92 -7.79 -7.72
C MET A 120 4.74 -9.32 -7.69
N ALA A 121 4.43 -9.90 -8.84
CA ALA A 121 4.24 -11.32 -9.13
C ALA A 121 5.53 -12.14 -9.25
N ALA A 122 6.62 -11.49 -9.69
CA ALA A 122 7.89 -12.14 -10.00
C ALA A 122 8.58 -12.82 -8.80
N PRO A 123 8.48 -12.31 -7.55
CA PRO A 123 8.94 -13.03 -6.37
C PRO A 123 8.02 -14.22 -6.09
N ARG A 124 8.43 -15.41 -6.54
CA ARG A 124 7.63 -16.64 -6.50
C ARG A 124 7.11 -16.99 -5.11
N LEU A 125 5.78 -17.01 -4.93
CA LEU A 125 4.99 -18.02 -4.20
C LEU A 125 3.49 -17.62 -4.29
N TRP A 126 2.84 -18.02 -5.38
CA TRP A 126 1.41 -17.77 -5.55
C TRP A 126 0.56 -18.79 -4.80
N LEU A 127 -0.39 -18.29 -4.01
CA LEU A 127 -1.69 -18.91 -3.80
C LEU A 127 -2.71 -17.80 -4.04
N GLN A 128 -3.44 -17.86 -5.15
CA GLN A 128 -4.61 -17.01 -5.36
C GLN A 128 -5.61 -17.30 -4.24
N ALA A 129 -5.96 -16.28 -3.46
CA ALA A 129 -7.19 -16.33 -2.69
C ALA A 129 -8.34 -16.22 -3.70
N SER A 130 -8.99 -17.35 -3.93
CA SER A 130 -10.23 -17.51 -4.69
C SER A 130 -11.38 -16.68 -4.10
#